data_AF-A0A926GJ18-F1
#
_entry.id   AF-A0A926GJ18-F1
#
_cell.length_a   1.000
_cell.length_b   1.000
_cell.length_c   1.000
_cell.angle_alpha   90.00
_cell.angle_beta   90.00
_cell.angle_gamma   90.00
#
_symmetry.space_group_name_H-M   'P 1'
#
loop_
_entity.id
_entity.type
_entity.pdbx_description
1 polymer ?
#
loop_
_entity_poly.entity_id
_entity_poly.type
_entity_poly.pdbx_seq_one_letter_code
_entity_poly.pdbx_strand_id
1 'polypeptide(L)' 'MIAKTSAQAIPLRPKMENLLARHGTMPVIWALARALLKPPRRRARPPDVAELNAHLRRDIGLPAKMHQPHYWDHMR' A
#
# COMPACT_ATOMS: atom_id res chain seq x y z
N MET A 1 25.70 -3.94 -12.26
CA MET A 1 25.54 -3.28 -10.95
C MET A 1 24.13 -2.71 -10.89
N ILE A 2 23.23 -3.28 -10.09
CA ILE A 2 21.84 -2.80 -9.95
C ILE A 2 21.81 -1.87 -8.74
N ALA A 3 21.45 -0.61 -8.97
CA ALA A 3 21.31 0.39 -7.91
C ALA A 3 20.24 -0.06 -6.92
N LYS A 4 20.65 -0.38 -5.69
CA LYS A 4 19.73 -0.53 -4.57
C LYS A 4 19.30 0.87 -4.16
N THR A 5 18.25 1.39 -4.79
CA THR A 5 17.57 2.57 -4.25
C THR A 5 16.84 2.11 -3.00
N SER A 6 17.50 2.25 -1.86
CA SER A 6 16.81 2.18 -0.58
C SER A 6 15.74 3.25 -0.63
N ALA A 7 14.48 2.84 -0.79
CA ALA A 7 13.34 3.69 -0.49
C ALA A 7 13.50 4.08 0.98
N GLN A 8 14.22 5.18 1.24
CA GLN A 8 14.24 5.81 2.54
C GLN A 8 12.80 6.17 2.79
N ALA A 9 12.15 5.36 3.63
CA ALA A 9 10.84 5.64 4.13
C ALA A 9 10.95 6.96 4.87
N ILE A 10 10.70 8.07 4.17
CA ILE A 10 10.36 9.33 4.81
C ILE A 10 9.27 8.94 5.79
N PRO A 11 9.46 9.13 7.11
CA PRO A 11 8.41 8.78 8.04
C PRO A 11 7.23 9.69 7.71
N LEU A 12 6.27 9.16 6.94
CA LEU A 12 5.04 9.84 6.54
C LEU A 12 4.15 10.17 7.74
N ARG A 13 4.59 9.78 8.94
CA ARG A 13 3.96 10.07 10.21
C ARG A 13 4.63 11.30 10.81
N PRO A 14 3.99 12.48 10.77
CA PRO A 14 4.47 13.62 11.56
C PRO A 14 4.61 13.19 13.02
N LYS A 15 5.72 13.58 13.66
CA LYS A 15 5.92 13.35 15.10
C LYS A 15 4.72 13.91 15.87
N MET A 16 4.21 13.18 16.86
CA MET A 16 3.03 13.59 17.63
C MET A 16 3.20 14.98 18.27
N GLU A 17 4.42 15.31 18.69
CA GLU A 17 4.83 16.64 19.19
C GLU A 17 4.46 17.77 18.20
N ASN A 18 4.67 17.56 16.90
CA ASN A 18 4.34 18.56 15.88
C ASN A 18 2.83 18.74 15.71
N LEU A 19 2.05 17.68 15.90
CA LEU A 19 0.59 17.78 15.84
C LEU A 19 0.04 18.55 17.04
N LEU A 20 0.58 18.28 18.23
CA LEU A 20 0.23 19.01 19.45
C LEU A 20 0.62 20.49 19.36
N ALA A 21 1.84 20.79 18.87
CA ALA A 21 2.30 22.17 18.73
C ALA A 21 1.49 22.97 17.69
N ARG A 22 1.00 22.33 16.62
CA ARG A 22 0.27 23.01 15.53
C ARG A 22 -1.24 23.11 15.78
N HIS A 23 -1.84 22.12 16.40
CA HIS A 23 -3.30 22.02 16.54
C HIS A 23 -3.79 22.06 17.99
N GLY A 24 -2.89 22.00 18.97
CA GLY A 24 -3.25 21.92 20.39
C GLY A 24 -3.70 20.53 20.82
N THR A 25 -3.76 20.32 22.14
CA THR A 25 -4.00 19.00 22.74
C THR A 25 -5.41 18.46 22.48
N MET A 26 -6.45 19.30 22.64
CA MET A 26 -7.85 18.84 22.52
C MET A 26 -8.22 18.37 21.11
N PRO A 27 -7.85 19.08 20.03
CA PRO A 27 -8.11 18.60 18.67
C PRO A 27 -7.39 17.29 18.35
N VAL A 28 -6.17 17.10 18.87
CA VAL A 28 -5.39 15.85 18.69
C VAL A 28 -6.03 14.69 19.43
N ILE A 29 -6.46 14.88 20.69
CA ILE A 29 -7.17 13.84 21.46
C ILE A 29 -8.46 13.44 20.75
N TRP A 30 -9.24 14.41 20.28
CA TRP A 30 -10.49 14.12 19.57
C TRP A 30 -10.24 13.38 18.25
N ALA A 31 -9.23 13.78 17.49
CA ALA A 31 -8.83 13.08 16.27
C ALA A 31 -8.36 11.64 16.54
N LEU A 32 -7.62 11.42 17.64
CA LEU A 32 -7.17 10.10 18.07
C LEU A 32 -8.37 9.20 18.45
N ALA A 33 -9.28 9.70 19.30
CA ALA A 33 -10.49 8.99 19.69
C ALA A 33 -11.33 8.62 18.45
N ARG A 34 -11.50 9.56 17.52
CA ARG A 34 -12.23 9.34 16.28
C ARG A 34 -11.53 8.35 15.35
N ALA A 35 -10.21 8.30 15.34
CA ALA A 35 -9.45 7.31 14.57
C ALA A 35 -9.59 5.90 15.15
N LEU A 36 -9.59 5.76 16.48
CA LEU A 36 -9.79 4.48 17.17
C LEU A 36 -11.19 3.91 16.94
N LEU A 37 -12.20 4.78 16.95
CA LEU A 37 -13.59 4.38 16.73
C LEU A 37 -13.93 4.14 15.25
N LYS A 38 -13.06 4.56 14.32
CA LYS A 38 -13.33 4.42 12.90
C LYS A 38 -13.08 2.98 12.46
N PRO A 39 -14.04 2.30 11.82
CA PRO A 39 -13.80 0.97 11.28
C PRO A 39 -12.62 1.02 10.30
N PRO A 40 -11.78 -0.03 10.27
CA PRO A 40 -10.65 -0.07 9.37
C PRO A 40 -11.19 0.13 7.96
N ARG A 41 -10.79 1.26 7.34
CA ARG A 41 -11.08 1.48 5.92
C ARG A 41 -10.46 0.30 5.20
N ARG A 42 -11.30 -0.61 4.68
CA ARG A 42 -10.89 -1.65 3.75
C ARG A 42 -10.27 -0.93 2.57
N ARG A 43 -8.94 -0.78 2.59
CA ARG A 43 -8.20 -0.37 1.40
C ARG A 43 -8.58 -1.39 0.34
N ALA A 44 -9.06 -0.92 -0.80
CA ALA A 44 -9.27 -1.80 -1.94
C ALA A 44 -7.99 -2.61 -2.10
N ARG A 45 -8.12 -3.93 -2.07
CA ARG A 45 -6.98 -4.82 -2.23
C ARG A 45 -6.29 -4.38 -3.52
N PRO A 46 -4.98 -4.09 -3.51
CA PRO A 46 -4.28 -3.78 -4.75
C PRO A 46 -4.53 -4.94 -5.74
N PRO A 47 -4.69 -4.63 -7.04
CA PRO A 47 -4.94 -5.65 -8.05
C PRO A 47 -3.87 -6.73 -7.96
N ASP A 48 -4.26 -7.98 -8.20
CA ASP A 48 -3.35 -9.10 -8.04
C ASP A 48 -2.16 -8.92 -9.00
N VAL A 49 -0.97 -9.31 -8.53
CA VAL A 49 0.26 -9.18 -9.32
C VAL A 49 0.16 -10.04 -10.59
N ALA A 50 -0.66 -11.10 -10.57
CA ALA A 50 -0.99 -11.91 -11.73
C ALA A 50 -1.82 -11.17 -12.80
N GLU A 51 -2.54 -10.12 -12.43
CA GLU A 51 -3.36 -9.28 -13.32
C GLU A 51 -2.57 -8.09 -13.89
N LEU A 52 -1.32 -7.91 -13.46
CA LEU A 52 -0.49 -6.80 -13.91
C LEU A 52 -0.07 -6.95 -15.38
N ASN A 53 -0.17 -5.87 -16.15
CA ASN A 53 0.26 -5.82 -17.56
C ASN A 53 1.76 -6.11 -17.74
N ALA A 54 2.14 -6.64 -18.90
CA ALA A 54 3.52 -7.05 -19.20
C ALA A 54 4.54 -5.90 -19.08
N HIS A 55 4.20 -4.68 -19.51
CA HIS A 55 5.06 -3.50 -19.39
C HIS A 55 5.29 -3.11 -17.92
N LEU A 56 4.23 -3.04 -17.12
CA LEU A 56 4.33 -2.75 -15.69
C LEU A 56 5.17 -3.81 -14.95
N ARG A 57 5.01 -5.09 -15.29
CA ARG A 57 5.83 -6.19 -14.72
C ARG A 57 7.31 -5.99 -15.02
N ARG A 58 7.64 -5.60 -16.25
CA ARG A 58 9.03 -5.32 -16.65
C ARG A 58 9.62 -4.15 -15.86
N ASP A 59 8.86 -3.08 -15.68
CA ASP A 59 9.32 -1.86 -15.02
C ASP A 59 9.60 -2.08 -13.53
N ILE A 60 8.88 -3.00 -12.88
CA ILE A 60 9.09 -3.35 -11.46
C ILE A 60 9.93 -4.62 -11.27
N GLY A 61 10.52 -5.17 -12.34
CA GLY A 61 11.43 -6.32 -12.29
C GLY A 61 10.75 -7.66 -11.99
N LEU A 62 9.44 -7.78 -12.22
CA LEU A 62 8.73 -9.06 -12.13
C LEU A 62 9.00 -9.92 -13.37
N PRO A 63 9.04 -11.25 -13.22
CA PRO A 63 9.17 -12.16 -14.36
C PRO A 63 7.96 -12.02 -15.29
N ALA A 64 8.12 -12.38 -16.56
CA ALA A 64 6.99 -12.45 -17.49
C ALA A 64 5.89 -13.36 -16.92
N LYS A 65 4.62 -13.04 -17.19
CA LYS A 65 3.49 -13.83 -16.71
C LYS A 65 3.58 -15.22 -17.35
N MET A 66 3.82 -16.26 -16.55
CA MET A 66 3.65 -17.65 -17.01
C MET A 66 2.16 -17.87 -17.31
N HIS A 67 1.88 -18.50 -18.45
CA HIS A 67 0.52 -18.91 -18.81
C HIS A 67 0.10 -19.99 -17.81
N GLN A 68 -0.60 -19.59 -16.74
CA GLN A 68 -1.20 -20.54 -15.81
C GLN A 68 -2.48 -21.08 -16.50
N PRO A 69 -2.55 -22.38 -16.81
CA PRO A 69 -3.77 -22.97 -17.35
C PRO A 69 -4.89 -22.80 -16.32
N HIS A 70 -6.03 -22.29 -16.76
CA HIS A 70 -7.20 -22.20 -15.91
C HIS A 70 -7.78 -23.60 -15.76
N TYR A 71 -7.95 -24.07 -14.52
CA TYR A 71 -8.47 -25.41 -14.19
C TYR A 71 -9.80 -25.75 -14.91
N TRP A 72 -10.57 -24.73 -15.31
CA TRP A 72 -11.84 -24.87 -16.02
C TRP A 72 -11.69 -25.19 -17.52
N ASP A 73 -10.50 -25.05 -18.13
CA ASP A 73 -10.27 -25.34 -19.54
C ASP A 73 -10.41 -26.84 -19.87
N HIS A 74 -10.34 -27.72 -18.86
CA HIS A 74 -10.54 -29.17 -19.02
C HIS A 74 -12.01 -29.61 -18.98
N MET A 75 -12.95 -28.69 -18.72
CA MET A 75 -14.38 -28.98 -18.58
C MET A 75 -15.21 -28.67 -19.83
N ARG A 76 -14.57 -28.33 -20.96
CA ARG A 76 -15.23 -28.03 -22.24
C ARG A 76 -15.00 -29.12 -23.27
#